data_AF-A0A940TFJ9-F1
#
_entry.id   AF-A0A940TFJ9-F1
#
_cell.length_a   1.000
_cell.length_b   1.000
_cell.length_c   1.000
_cell.angle_alpha   90.00
_cell.angle_beta   90.00
_cell.angle_gamma   90.00
#
_symmetry.space_group_name_H-M   'P 1'
#
loop_
_entity.id
_entity.type
_entity.pdbx_description
1 polymer ?
#
loop_
_entity_poly.entity_id
_entity_poly.type
_entity_poly.pdbx_seq_one_letter_code
_entity_poly.pdbx_strand_id
1 'polypeptide(L)' 'MPIKISKDLPAYKTLIDENIFVMPGDVAEHQDIRELKIAIL' A
#
# COMPACT_ATOMS: atom_id res chain seq x y z
N MET A 1 4.00 1.15 -2.85
CA MET A 1 3.13 2.26 -2.44
C MET A 1 1.73 1.71 -2.26
N PRO A 2 1.18 1.74 -1.04
CA PRO A 2 -0.15 1.23 -0.75
C PRO A 2 -1.21 2.18 -1.29
N ILE A 3 -2.34 1.64 -1.73
CA ILE A 3 -3.54 2.43 -2.00
C ILE A 3 -4.16 2.80 -0.65
N LYS A 4 -4.30 4.10 -0.37
CA LYS A 4 -4.93 4.62 0.84
C LYS A 4 -6.45 4.64 0.65
N ILE A 5 -7.15 3.70 1.29
CA ILE A 5 -8.60 3.57 1.19
C ILE A 5 -9.20 3.21 2.56
N SER A 6 -10.39 3.72 2.87
CA SER A 6 -11.08 3.37 4.11
C SER A 6 -11.39 1.86 4.14
N LYS A 7 -11.28 1.24 5.32
CA LYS A 7 -11.64 -0.17 5.54
C LYS A 7 -13.12 -0.44 5.26
N ASP A 8 -13.95 0.59 5.38
CA ASP A 8 -15.40 0.48 5.22
C ASP A 8 -15.84 0.45 3.75
N LEU A 9 -14.92 0.67 2.81
CA LEU A 9 -15.22 0.63 1.39
C LEU A 9 -15.21 -0.83 0.89
N PRO A 10 -16.23 -1.27 0.12
CA PRO A 10 -16.26 -2.61 -0.47
C PRO A 10 -15.01 -2.96 -1.28
N ALA A 11 -14.40 -1.94 -1.89
CA ALA A 11 -13.15 -2.05 -2.62
C ALA A 11 -11.95 -2.51 -1.76
N TYR A 12 -11.96 -2.30 -0.44
CA TYR A 12 -10.89 -2.77 0.45
C TYR A 12 -10.74 -4.29 0.36
N LYS A 13 -11.85 -5.03 0.37
CA LYS A 13 -11.84 -6.49 0.27
C LYS A 13 -11.46 -6.96 -1.13
N THR A 14 -12.05 -6.35 -2.16
CA THR A 14 -11.74 -6.69 -3.56
C THR A 14 -10.26 -6.53 -3.88
N LEU A 15 -9.63 -5.44 -3.45
CA LEU A 15 -8.22 -5.18 -3.70
C LEU A 15 -7.31 -6.18 -2.96
N ILE A 16 -7.68 -6.58 -1.72
CA ILE A 16 -6.95 -7.62 -0.99
C ILE A 16 -7.04 -8.97 -1.72
N ASP A 17 -8.23 -9.34 -2.18
CA ASP A 17 -8.47 -10.60 -2.90
C ASP A 17 -7.70 -10.66 -4.23
N GLU A 18 -7.41 -9.50 -4.84
CA GLU A 18 -6.61 -9.36 -6.07
C GLU A 18 -5.08 -9.26 -5.83
N ASN A 19 -4.59 -9.51 -4.61
CA ASN A 19 -3.19 -9.32 -4.20
C ASN A 19 -2.69 -7.87 -4.33
N ILE A 20 -3.60 -6.89 -4.32
CA ILE A 20 -3.27 -5.48 -4.33
C ILE A 20 -3.08 -5.00 -2.89
N PHE A 21 -1.91 -4.44 -2.61
CA PHE A 21 -1.55 -3.98 -1.28
C PHE A 21 -2.28 -2.67 -0.93
N VAL A 22 -3.28 -2.77 -0.05
CA VAL A 22 -4.04 -1.64 0.50
C VAL A 22 -3.63 -1.37 1.94
N MET A 23 -3.59 -0.08 2.31
CA MET A 23 -3.39 0.32 3.71
C MET A 23 -4.52 1.22 4.19
N PRO A 24 -4.96 1.06 5.45
CA PRO A 24 -5.85 2.02 6.08
C PRO A 24 -5.15 3.37 6.27
N GLY A 25 -5.96 4.43 6.30
CA GLY A 25 -5.49 5.81 6.26
C GLY A 25 -4.43 6.17 7.31
N ASP A 26 -4.50 5.54 8.48
CA ASP A 26 -3.64 5.84 9.63
C ASP A 26 -2.19 5.35 9.45
N VAL A 27 -1.98 4.28 8.67
CA VAL A 27 -0.65 3.69 8.44
C VAL A 27 0.02 4.27 7.19
N ALA A 28 -0.77 4.84 6.28
CA ALA A 28 -0.29 5.38 5.01
C ALA A 28 0.52 6.68 5.16
N GLU A 29 0.37 7.40 6.27
CA GLU A 29 1.02 8.71 6.51
C GLU A 29 2.52 8.61 6.81
N HIS A 30 3.02 7.47 7.29
CA HIS A 30 4.40 7.33 7.77
C HIS A 30 5.30 6.59 6.77
N GLN A 31 4.99 6.69 5.48
CA GLN A 31 5.78 6.02 4.46
C GLN A 31 7.15 6.69 4.32
N ASP A 32 8.15 6.05 4.93
CA ASP A 32 9.57 6.41 4.80
C ASP A 32 10.11 5.87 3.46
N ILE A 33 9.76 6.58 2.37
CA ILE A 33 10.24 6.29 1.03
C ILE A 33 11.67 6.79 0.93
N ARG A 34 12.62 5.87 0.75
CA ARG A 34 14.05 6.15 0.60
C ARG A 34 14.60 5.60 -0.71
N GLU A 35 15.80 6.06 -1.09
CA GLU A 35 16.42 5.68 -2.35
C GLU A 35 16.73 4.16 -2.43
N LEU A 36 16.46 3.58 -3.60
CA LEU A 36 16.82 2.19 -3.89
C LEU A 36 18.28 2.13 -4.32
N LYS A 37 19.10 1.41 -3.54
CA LYS A 37 20.47 1.06 -3.93
C LYS A 37 20.43 -0.29 -4.64
N ILE A 38 20.49 -0.27 -5.96
CA ILE A 38 20.45 -1.47 -6.81
C ILE A 38 21.85 -1.70 -7.38
N ALA A 39 22.38 -2.92 -7.21
CA ALA A 39 23.58 -3.39 -7.89
C ALA A 39 23.18 -4.42 -8.94
N ILE A 40 23.73 -4.29 -10.15
CA ILE A 40 23.56 -5.25 -11.26
C ILE A 40 24.97 -5.60 -11.75
N LEU A 41 25.28 -6.89 -11.87
CA LEU A 41 26.57 -7.41 -12.36
C LEU A 41 26.39 -8.01 -13.75
#